data_AF-A0A2E8GSV2-F1
#
_entry.id   AF-A0A2E8GSV2-F1
#
_cell.length_a   1.000
_cell.length_b   1.000
_cell.length_c   1.000
_cell.angle_alpha   90.00
_cell.angle_beta   90.00
_cell.angle_gamma   90.00
#
_symmetry.space_group_name_H-M   'P 1'
#
loop_
_entity.id
_entity.type
_entity.pdbx_description
1 polymer ?
#
loop_
_entity_poly.entity_id
_entity_poly.type
_entity_poly.pdbx_seq_one_letter_code
_entity_poly.pdbx_strand_id
1 'polypeptide(L)' 'MYHPSERVDGLNGEFVELHNSQPWAEDLSGYRLSGAVDFEFPANTVIPGGGFLVVASSPSDSESL' A
#
# COMPACT_ATOMS: atom_id res chain seq x y z
N MET A 1 -2.57 4.89 19.29
CA MET A 1 -2.43 3.96 18.16
C MET A 1 -3.59 3.00 18.22
N TYR A 2 -4.43 2.95 17.19
CA TYR A 2 -5.49 1.96 17.07
C TYR A 2 -4.86 0.68 16.51
N HIS A 3 -5.02 -0.44 17.21
CA HIS A 3 -4.75 -1.78 16.68
C HIS A 3 -6.09 -2.51 16.68
N PRO A 4 -6.73 -2.73 15.52
CA PRO A 4 -7.91 -3.57 15.46
C PRO A 4 -7.55 -4.97 15.96
N SER A 5 -8.48 -5.62 16.65
CA SER A 5 -8.32 -7.02 17.03
C SER A 5 -8.13 -7.88 15.78
N GLU A 6 -7.26 -8.88 15.86
CA GLU A 6 -7.11 -9.89 14.82
C GLU A 6 -8.48 -10.40 14.38
N ARG A 7 -8.73 -10.34 13.08
CA ARG A 7 -9.98 -10.84 12.54
C ARG A 7 -10.05 -12.35 12.76
N VAL A 8 -11.27 -12.84 12.99
CA VAL A 8 -11.54 -14.28 13.21
C VAL A 8 -11.15 -15.14 12.00
N ASP A 9 -11.08 -14.54 10.80
CA ASP A 9 -10.67 -15.18 9.55
C ASP A 9 -9.14 -15.17 9.32
N GLY A 10 -8.36 -14.57 10.22
CA GLY A 10 -6.91 -14.49 10.12
C GLY A 10 -6.39 -13.50 9.06
N LEU A 11 -7.29 -12.76 8.41
CA LEU A 11 -6.91 -11.77 7.39
C LEU A 11 -6.38 -10.50 8.06
N ASN A 12 -5.23 -10.02 7.57
CA ASN A 12 -4.71 -8.72 8.02
C ASN A 12 -5.23 -7.61 7.09
N GLY A 13 -6.30 -6.94 7.52
CA GLY A 13 -6.93 -5.84 6.79
C GLY A 13 -6.20 -4.50 6.90
N GLU A 14 -5.01 -4.45 7.51
CA GLU A 14 -4.21 -3.24 7.56
C GLU A 14 -3.48 -3.00 6.23
N PHE A 15 -3.63 -1.80 5.69
CA PHE A 15 -2.97 -1.36 4.46
C PHE A 15 -2.57 0.11 4.53
N VAL A 16 -1.62 0.48 3.66
CA VAL A 16 -1.27 1.87 3.38
C VAL A 16 -1.70 2.17 1.95
N GLU A 17 -2.56 3.18 1.77
CA GLU A 17 -2.92 3.71 0.46
C GLU A 17 -2.13 4.98 0.16
N LEU A 18 -1.54 5.02 -1.03
CA LEU A 18 -0.86 6.18 -1.59
C LEU A 18 -1.71 6.76 -2.71
N HIS A 19 -2.03 8.04 -2.61
CA HIS A 19 -2.72 8.80 -3.65
C HIS A 19 -1.75 9.77 -4.31
N ASN A 20 -1.58 9.65 -5.64
CA ASN A 20 -0.86 10.63 -6.42
C ASN A 20 -1.79 11.82 -6.73
N SER A 21 -1.65 12.91 -5.97
CA SER A 21 -2.45 14.12 -6.15
C SER A 21 -2.03 14.99 -7.34
N GLN A 22 -0.94 14.65 -8.03
CA GLN A 22 -0.45 15.37 -9.20
C GLN A 22 -1.21 14.93 -10.47
N PRO A 23 -1.24 15.77 -11.51
CA PRO A 23 -1.88 15.42 -12.79
C PRO A 23 -0.99 14.55 -13.70
N TRP A 24 0.26 14.28 -13.34
CA TRP A 24 1.18 13.40 -14.08
C TRP A 24 1.52 12.13 -13.30
N ALA A 25 2.05 11.13 -14.00
CA ALA A 25 2.47 9.88 -13.39
C ALA A 25 3.74 10.05 -12.54
N GLU A 26 3.77 9.41 -11.38
CA GLU A 26 4.91 9.41 -10.45
C GLU A 26 5.55 8.01 -10.42
N ASP A 27 6.87 7.95 -10.57
CA ASP A 27 7.65 6.71 -10.50
C ASP A 27 8.21 6.53 -9.09
N LEU A 28 7.77 5.48 -8.41
CA LEU A 28 8.18 5.15 -7.05
C LEU A 28 9.29 4.09 -7.02
N SER A 29 9.90 3.74 -8.14
CA SER A 29 10.96 2.74 -8.20
C SER A 29 12.08 3.03 -7.19
N GLY A 30 12.32 2.09 -6.26
CA GLY A 30 13.34 2.23 -5.21
C GLY A 30 12.97 3.18 -4.06
N TYR A 31 11.76 3.75 -4.07
CA TYR A 31 11.23 4.45 -2.90
C TYR A 31 10.95 3.43 -1.80
N ARG A 32 10.98 3.89 -0.55
CA ARG A 32 10.74 3.04 0.62
C ARG A 32 9.72 3.68 1.55
N LEU A 33 8.69 2.93 1.90
CA LEU A 33 7.92 3.18 3.10
C LEU A 33 8.74 2.68 4.29
N SER A 34 9.00 3.57 5.24
CA SER A 34 9.76 3.27 6.46
C SER A 34 8.98 3.69 7.70
N GLY A 35 9.14 2.96 8.81
CA GLY A 35 8.47 3.24 10.07
C GLY A 35 7.62 2.05 10.51
N ALA A 36 6.29 2.24 10.59
CA ALA A 36 5.37 1.17 10.96
C ALA A 36 5.26 0.06 9.88
N VAL A 37 5.54 0.41 8.62
CA VAL A 37 5.67 -0.52 7.50
C VAL A 37 7.06 -0.35 6.92
N ASP A 38 7.68 -1.46 6.55
CA ASP A 38 8.97 -1.49 5.86
C ASP A 38 8.80 -2.16 4.49
N PHE A 39 8.69 -1.34 3.45
CA PHE A 39 8.41 -1.81 2.08
C PHE A 39 9.18 -0.99 1.06
N GLU A 40 9.96 -1.66 0.22
CA GLU A 40 10.65 -1.05 -0.92
C GLU A 40 9.85 -1.33 -2.20
N PHE A 41 9.56 -0.27 -2.94
CA PHE A 41 8.82 -0.38 -4.20
C PHE A 41 9.72 -0.99 -5.28
N PRO A 42 9.27 -2.08 -5.94
CA PRO A 42 10.03 -2.70 -7.01
C PRO A 42 10.18 -1.74 -8.19
N ALA A 43 11.17 -2.00 -9.03
CA ALA A 43 11.39 -1.24 -10.25
C ALA A 43 10.14 -1.24 -11.14
N ASN A 44 9.90 -0.09 -11.80
CA ASN A 44 8.74 0.21 -12.63
C ASN A 44 7.40 0.27 -11.85
N THR A 45 7.45 0.65 -10.57
CA THR A 45 6.23 0.96 -9.82
C THR A 45 5.80 2.39 -10.11
N VAL A 46 4.72 2.56 -10.86
CA VAL A 46 4.23 3.87 -11.29
C VAL A 46 2.80 4.09 -10.83
N ILE A 47 2.52 5.25 -10.23
CA ILE A 47 1.17 5.70 -9.93
C ILE A 47 0.77 6.76 -10.97
N PRO A 48 -0.25 6.52 -11.82
CA PRO A 48 -0.77 7.54 -12.73
C PRO A 48 -1.22 8.81 -12.00
N GLY A 49 -1.35 9.93 -12.72
CA GLY A 49 -1.89 11.16 -12.13
C GLY A 49 -3.31 10.96 -11.60
N GLY A 50 -3.58 11.40 -10.37
CA GLY A 50 -4.84 11.12 -9.66
C GLY A 50 -5.04 9.64 -9.28
N GLY A 51 -4.03 8.79 -9.49
CA GLY A 51 -4.09 7.36 -9.25
C GLY A 51 -3.81 6.98 -7.80
N PHE A 52 -4.06 5.70 -7.50
CA PHE A 52 -3.88 5.13 -6.17
C PHE A 52 -3.03 3.86 -6.23
N LEU A 53 -2.30 3.59 -5.16
CA LEU A 53 -1.57 2.34 -4.94
C LEU A 53 -1.75 1.90 -3.50
N VAL A 54 -2.02 0.61 -3.30
CA VAL A 54 -2.21 0.02 -1.98
C VAL A 54 -1.06 -0.92 -1.65
N VAL A 55 -0.49 -0.78 -0.46
CA VAL A 55 0.50 -1.69 0.13
C VAL A 55 -0.16 -2.40 1.30
N ALA A 56 -0.36 -3.72 1.19
CA ALA A 56 -0.93 -4.58 2.23
C ALA A 56 0.10 -5.62 2.70
N SER A 57 0.01 -6.05 3.97
CA SER A 57 0.95 -7.05 4.52
C SER A 57 0.81 -8.45 3.89
N SER A 58 -0.36 -8.74 3.30
CA SER A 58 -0.66 -9.95 2.57
C SER A 58 -1.42 -9.58 1.27
N PRO A 59 -0.79 -9.66 0.09
CA PRO A 59 -1.42 -9.28 -1.17
C PRO A 59 -2.64 -10.15 -1.53
N SER A 60 -2.76 -11.36 -0.94
CA SER A 60 -3.88 -12.26 -1.19
C SER A 60 -5.16 -11.86 -0.46
N ASP A 61 -5.09 -10.94 0.51
CA ASP A 61 -6.23 -10.58 1.36
C ASP A 61 -7.01 -9.36 0.80
N SER A 62 -6.40 -8.58 -0.10
CA SER A 62 -6.99 -7.35 -0.64
C SER A 62 -8.10 -7.56 -1.69
N GLU A 63 -8.29 -8.79 -2.20
CA GLU A 63 -9.35 -9.09 -3.19
C GLU A 63 -10.71 -9.44 -2.55
N SER A 64 -10.82 -9.42 -1.21
CA SER A 64 -12.02 -9.87 -0.49
C SER A 64 -12.68 -8.79 0.40
N LEU A 65 -12.30 -7.51 0.26
CA LEU A 65 -12.92 -6.40 1.00
C LEU A 65 -14.09 -5.77 0.23
#